data_AF-A0A7S0AAG3-F1
#
_entry.id   AF-A0A7S0AAG3-F1
#
_cell.length_a   1.000
_cell.length_b   1.000
_cell.length_c   1.000
_cell.angle_alpha   90.00
_cell.angle_beta   90.00
_cell.angle_gamma   90.00
#
_symmetry.space_group_name_H-M   'P 1'
#
loop_
_entity.id
_entity.type
_entity.pdbx_description
1 polymer ?
#
loop_
_entity_poly.entity_id
_entity_poly.type
_entity_poly.pdbx_seq_one_letter_code
_entity_poly.pdbx_strand_id
1 'polypeptide(L)'
;VAALTESSTEVPSKCFHTSEGDLPLVKIRVSGYSFRCQNERLGARVRRVLSLFADLLSLFGAPAYQEWLATTDDPEVIKELIREVHLQMLPEHGFKLDRTMPVSQIYRVQLRMHAFVKAGMVSADIAEKGALTSHLAGTQKMEALRQARRKARPAPGHASRRPSTAEVRAFVDSLKAAVKAEVEAVVAALINSPEQLCAEDDQ
;
A
#
# COMPACT_ATOMS: atom_id res chain seq x y z
N VAL A 1 -35.08 -16.02 0.37
CA VAL A 1 -33.74 -16.58 0.64
C VAL A 1 -33.93 -18.03 1.02
N ALA A 2 -33.77 -18.95 0.08
CA ALA A 2 -33.92 -20.38 0.35
C ALA A 2 -32.69 -20.86 1.14
N ALA A 3 -32.91 -21.45 2.31
CA ALA A 3 -31.86 -22.08 3.09
C ALA A 3 -31.47 -23.39 2.40
N LEU A 4 -30.27 -23.46 1.84
CA LEU A 4 -29.68 -24.68 1.32
C LEU A 4 -29.19 -25.50 2.53
N THR A 5 -29.99 -26.49 2.94
CA THR A 5 -29.72 -27.37 4.09
C THR A 5 -29.06 -28.71 3.72
N GLU A 6 -28.44 -28.82 2.54
CA GLU A 6 -27.75 -30.06 2.15
C GLU A 6 -26.32 -29.77 1.74
N SER A 7 -25.39 -30.51 2.37
CA SER A 7 -23.96 -30.54 2.08
C SER A 7 -23.69 -31.24 0.75
N SER A 8 -24.28 -30.74 -0.33
CA SER A 8 -23.96 -31.19 -1.68
C SER A 8 -22.59 -30.62 -2.06
N THR A 9 -21.67 -31.51 -2.41
CA THR A 9 -20.36 -31.17 -3.01
C THR A 9 -20.46 -30.79 -4.49
N GLU A 10 -21.64 -30.93 -5.10
CA GLU A 10 -21.86 -30.57 -6.50
C GLU A 10 -22.32 -29.12 -6.62
N VAL A 11 -21.56 -28.34 -7.38
CA VAL A 11 -21.92 -26.95 -7.72
C VAL A 11 -23.14 -27.00 -8.66
N PRO A 12 -24.31 -26.47 -8.27
CA PRO A 12 -25.50 -26.57 -9.12
C PRO A 12 -25.29 -25.81 -10.43
N SER A 13 -25.48 -26.49 -11.57
CA SER A 13 -25.32 -25.91 -12.92
C SER A 13 -26.23 -24.71 -13.17
N LYS A 14 -27.38 -24.67 -12.50
CA LYS A 14 -28.37 -23.58 -12.56
C LYS A 14 -27.90 -22.29 -11.91
N CYS A 15 -26.79 -22.31 -11.17
CA CYS A 15 -26.24 -21.10 -10.58
C CYS A 15 -25.58 -20.19 -11.61
N PHE A 16 -25.27 -20.62 -12.83
CA PHE A 16 -24.45 -19.81 -13.75
C PHE A 16 -25.21 -19.02 -14.81
N HIS A 17 -26.48 -19.34 -15.07
CA HIS A 17 -27.31 -18.67 -16.09
C HIS A 17 -28.78 -18.61 -15.67
N THR A 18 -29.43 -17.46 -15.85
CA THR A 18 -30.91 -17.41 -15.86
C THR A 18 -31.43 -17.80 -17.25
N SER A 19 -32.69 -18.24 -17.33
CA SER A 19 -33.37 -18.54 -18.59
C SER A 19 -33.47 -17.35 -19.55
N GLU A 20 -33.23 -16.14 -19.04
CA GLU A 20 -33.29 -14.87 -19.77
C GLU A 20 -31.90 -14.41 -20.28
N GLY A 21 -30.83 -15.15 -19.97
CA GLY A 21 -29.47 -14.85 -20.42
C GLY A 21 -28.68 -13.89 -19.52
N ASP A 22 -29.27 -13.42 -18.41
CA ASP A 22 -28.56 -12.63 -17.42
C ASP A 22 -27.62 -13.51 -16.58
N LEU A 23 -26.41 -13.02 -16.32
CA LEU A 23 -25.42 -13.66 -15.45
C LEU A 23 -25.83 -13.47 -13.99
N PRO A 24 -26.34 -14.49 -13.28
CA PRO A 24 -26.70 -14.37 -11.88
C PRO A 24 -25.45 -14.13 -11.02
N LEU A 25 -25.59 -13.26 -10.03
CA LEU A 25 -24.53 -12.98 -9.07
C LEU A 25 -24.51 -14.08 -7.99
N VAL A 26 -23.67 -15.11 -8.18
CA VAL A 26 -23.57 -16.24 -7.26
C VAL A 26 -22.59 -15.93 -6.13
N LYS A 27 -23.04 -16.08 -4.88
CA LYS A 27 -22.18 -16.05 -3.69
C LYS A 27 -22.01 -17.47 -3.15
N ILE A 28 -20.82 -18.04 -3.33
CA ILE A 28 -20.46 -19.35 -2.76
C ILE A 28 -19.81 -19.13 -1.39
N ARG A 29 -20.36 -19.73 -0.34
CA ARG A 29 -19.75 -19.76 1.00
C ARG A 29 -19.30 -21.19 1.28
N VAL A 30 -17.98 -21.40 1.32
CA VAL A 30 -17.38 -22.68 1.72
C VAL A 30 -17.03 -22.59 3.21
N SER A 31 -17.48 -23.55 4.01
CA SER A 31 -17.17 -23.66 5.44
C SER A 31 -16.90 -25.11 5.82
N GLY A 32 -16.06 -25.36 6.83
CA GLY A 32 -15.75 -26.70 7.32
C GLY A 32 -14.70 -27.48 6.50
N TYR A 33 -14.01 -26.82 5.56
CA TYR A 33 -12.96 -27.42 4.74
C TYR A 33 -11.62 -26.69 4.93
N SER A 34 -10.52 -27.44 4.91
CA SER A 34 -9.16 -26.90 4.81
C SER A 34 -8.59 -27.23 3.43
N PHE A 35 -8.08 -26.21 2.74
CA PHE A 35 -7.38 -26.41 1.49
C PHE A 35 -5.93 -26.81 1.82
N ARG A 36 -5.52 -28.01 1.38
CA ARG A 36 -4.15 -28.51 1.60
C ARG A 36 -3.10 -27.79 0.75
N CYS A 37 -3.51 -27.27 -0.39
CA CYS A 37 -2.65 -26.58 -1.34
C CYS A 37 -3.21 -25.19 -1.63
N GLN A 38 -2.31 -24.22 -1.82
CA GLN A 38 -2.68 -22.90 -2.28
C GLN A 38 -2.68 -22.86 -3.81
N ASN A 39 -3.68 -22.22 -4.40
CA ASN A 39 -3.71 -21.97 -5.84
C ASN A 39 -2.48 -21.14 -6.25
N GLU A 40 -1.76 -21.55 -7.30
CA GLU A 40 -0.55 -20.85 -7.76
C GLU A 40 -0.79 -19.37 -8.09
N ARG A 41 -1.96 -19.03 -8.65
CA ARG A 41 -2.34 -17.64 -8.95
C ARG A 41 -2.53 -16.83 -7.66
N LEU A 42 -3.06 -17.45 -6.61
CA LEU A 42 -3.18 -16.83 -5.29
C LEU A 42 -1.80 -16.65 -4.67
N GLY A 43 -0.93 -17.66 -4.72
CA GLY A 43 0.45 -17.56 -4.23
C GLY A 43 1.24 -16.46 -4.95
N ALA A 44 1.15 -16.39 -6.28
CA ALA A 44 1.77 -15.33 -7.08
C ALA A 44 1.20 -13.93 -6.78
N ARG A 45 -0.09 -13.84 -6.41
CA ARG A 45 -0.69 -12.59 -5.94
C ARG A 45 -0.16 -12.19 -4.57
N VAL A 46 -0.13 -13.13 -3.62
CA VAL A 46 0.39 -12.90 -2.26
C VAL A 46 1.84 -12.41 -2.33
N ARG A 47 2.70 -13.05 -3.13
CA ARG A 47 4.09 -12.60 -3.33
C ARG A 47 4.18 -11.16 -3.84
N ARG A 48 3.34 -10.77 -4.80
CA ARG A 48 3.29 -9.39 -5.30
C ARG A 48 2.83 -8.39 -4.23
N VAL A 49 1.83 -8.74 -3.43
CA VAL A 49 1.37 -7.89 -2.31
C VAL A 49 2.46 -7.74 -1.25
N LEU A 50 3.17 -8.82 -0.93
CA LEU A 50 4.29 -8.78 0.02
C LEU A 50 5.45 -7.92 -0.49
N SER A 51 5.81 -8.04 -1.78
CA SER A 51 6.82 -7.17 -2.41
C SER A 51 6.39 -5.70 -2.35
N LEU A 52 5.14 -5.41 -2.70
CA LEU A 52 4.59 -4.05 -2.60
C LEU A 52 4.68 -3.50 -1.17
N PHE A 53 4.36 -4.31 -0.15
CA PHE A 53 4.50 -3.90 1.24
C PHE A 53 5.95 -3.70 1.66
N ALA A 54 6.88 -4.54 1.22
CA ALA A 54 8.30 -4.35 1.53
C ALA A 54 8.79 -2.98 1.02
N ASP A 55 8.45 -2.62 -0.21
CA ASP A 55 8.85 -1.34 -0.81
C ASP A 55 8.15 -0.15 -0.14
N LEU A 56 6.86 -0.27 0.20
CA LEU A 56 6.13 0.75 0.95
C LEU A 56 6.70 0.94 2.36
N LEU A 57 7.02 -0.14 3.07
CA LEU A 57 7.63 -0.08 4.39
C LEU A 57 9.03 0.54 4.33
N SER A 58 9.80 0.25 3.29
CA SER A 58 11.13 0.86 3.07
C SER A 58 11.01 2.38 2.87
N LEU A 59 10.19 2.84 1.91
CA LEU A 59 10.07 4.27 1.62
C LEU A 59 9.37 5.05 2.75
N PHE A 60 8.33 4.50 3.37
CA PHE A 60 7.71 5.16 4.52
C PHE A 60 8.58 5.07 5.77
N GLY A 61 9.34 3.99 5.95
CA GLY A 61 10.24 3.81 7.10
C GLY A 61 11.52 4.66 7.01
N ALA A 62 11.81 5.27 5.86
CA ALA A 62 13.00 6.09 5.66
C ALA A 62 13.10 7.22 6.71
N PRO A 63 14.26 7.42 7.36
CA PRO A 63 14.41 8.42 8.43
C PRO A 63 13.98 9.83 8.00
N ALA A 64 14.39 10.24 6.79
CA ALA A 64 14.02 11.55 6.24
C ALA A 64 12.50 11.68 6.01
N TYR A 65 11.79 10.62 5.66
CA TYR A 65 10.32 10.65 5.57
C TYR A 65 9.70 10.82 6.97
N GLN A 66 10.20 10.07 7.96
CA GLN A 66 9.67 10.09 9.33
C GLN A 66 9.92 11.43 10.04
N GLU A 67 11.08 12.07 9.85
CA GLU A 67 11.37 13.41 10.37
C GLU A 67 10.40 14.47 9.82
N TRP A 68 10.10 14.42 8.52
CA TRP A 68 9.12 15.30 7.90
C TRP A 68 7.70 15.02 8.36
N LEU A 69 7.34 13.74 8.46
CA LEU A 69 6.05 13.35 8.99
C LEU A 69 5.88 13.85 10.45
N ALA A 70 6.93 13.78 11.27
CA ALA A 70 6.91 14.24 12.65
C ALA A 70 6.72 15.76 12.76
N THR A 71 7.40 16.54 11.91
CA THR A 71 7.34 18.02 11.92
C THR A 71 6.12 18.61 11.22
N THR A 72 5.45 17.84 10.37
CA THR A 72 4.30 18.33 9.59
C THR A 72 3.00 18.34 10.40
N ASP A 73 2.37 19.52 10.53
CA ASP A 73 1.05 19.68 11.16
C ASP A 73 -0.10 19.88 10.15
N ASP A 74 0.21 19.95 8.86
CA ASP A 74 -0.80 20.07 7.80
C ASP A 74 -1.18 18.71 7.21
N PRO A 75 -2.41 18.21 7.39
CA PRO A 75 -2.87 16.95 6.81
C PRO A 75 -2.83 16.94 5.27
N GLU A 76 -2.92 18.10 4.60
CA GLU A 76 -2.79 18.13 3.13
C GLU A 76 -1.35 17.92 2.68
N VAL A 77 -0.36 18.34 3.47
CA VAL A 77 1.06 18.05 3.22
C VAL A 77 1.33 16.57 3.44
N ILE A 78 0.83 15.98 4.52
CA ILE A 78 0.98 14.52 4.76
C ILE A 78 0.37 13.72 3.61
N LYS A 79 -0.80 14.14 3.11
CA LYS A 79 -1.45 13.51 1.96
C LYS A 79 -0.58 13.60 0.69
N GLU A 80 0.07 14.74 0.45
CA GLU A 80 0.94 14.90 -0.71
C GLU A 80 2.25 14.11 -0.55
N LEU A 81 2.80 14.00 0.66
CA LEU A 81 3.93 13.10 0.97
C LEU A 81 3.58 11.64 0.64
N ILE A 82 2.43 11.15 1.12
CA ILE A 82 1.94 9.80 0.80
C ILE A 82 1.76 9.63 -0.71
N ARG A 83 1.25 10.65 -1.39
CA ARG A 83 1.05 10.61 -2.85
C ARG A 83 2.38 10.52 -3.60
N GLU A 84 3.39 11.26 -3.18
CA GLU A 84 4.71 11.28 -3.83
C GLU A 84 5.44 9.95 -3.66
N VAL A 85 5.32 9.33 -2.48
CA VAL A 85 5.77 7.94 -2.27
C VAL A 85 5.05 7.02 -3.26
N HIS A 86 3.72 7.03 -3.31
CA HIS A 86 2.96 6.20 -4.26
C HIS A 86 3.34 6.44 -5.74
N LEU A 87 3.59 7.69 -6.15
CA LEU A 87 4.01 8.02 -7.51
C LEU A 87 5.36 7.39 -7.88
N GLN A 88 6.22 7.11 -6.91
CA GLN A 88 7.50 6.48 -7.14
C GLN A 88 7.37 4.97 -7.28
N MET A 89 6.72 4.28 -6.34
CA MET A 89 6.74 2.81 -6.34
C MET A 89 5.61 2.14 -7.13
N LEU A 90 4.43 2.76 -7.23
CA LEU A 90 3.26 2.07 -7.80
C LEU A 90 3.44 1.66 -9.27
N PRO A 91 4.13 2.44 -10.12
CA PRO A 91 4.45 2.02 -11.49
C PRO A 91 5.21 0.70 -11.57
N GLU A 92 6.15 0.45 -10.65
CA GLU A 92 6.97 -0.78 -10.62
C GLU A 92 6.14 -2.02 -10.30
N HIS A 93 5.05 -1.84 -9.54
CA HIS A 93 4.07 -2.88 -9.21
C HIS A 93 2.94 -3.02 -10.24
N GLY A 94 3.06 -2.36 -11.40
CA GLY A 94 2.10 -2.42 -12.50
C GLY A 94 0.90 -1.48 -12.35
N PHE A 95 0.90 -0.59 -11.37
CA PHE A 95 -0.10 0.45 -11.23
C PHE A 95 0.37 1.69 -11.98
N LYS A 96 -0.19 1.91 -13.17
CA LYS A 96 0.12 3.08 -14.01
C LYS A 96 -0.33 4.36 -13.31
N LEU A 97 0.60 4.99 -12.61
CA LEU A 97 0.41 6.27 -11.95
C LEU A 97 1.42 7.25 -12.52
N ASP A 98 0.93 8.40 -12.97
CA ASP A 98 1.75 9.48 -13.50
C ASP A 98 1.35 10.80 -12.83
N ARG A 99 2.32 11.71 -12.69
CA ARG A 99 2.16 13.06 -12.15
C ARG A 99 1.22 13.91 -13.00
N THR A 100 1.14 13.64 -14.31
CA THR A 100 0.24 14.35 -15.23
C THR A 100 -1.22 13.95 -15.08
N MET A 101 -1.50 12.85 -14.36
CA MET A 101 -2.87 12.33 -14.23
C MET A 101 -3.73 13.26 -13.39
N PRO A 102 -5.00 13.48 -13.78
CA PRO A 102 -5.94 14.22 -12.96
C PRO A 102 -6.17 13.49 -11.63
N VAL A 103 -6.45 14.27 -10.58
CA VAL A 103 -6.64 13.78 -9.20
C VAL A 103 -7.66 12.63 -9.13
N SER A 104 -8.71 12.68 -9.94
CA SER A 104 -9.74 11.64 -10.01
C SER A 104 -9.21 10.29 -10.49
N GLN A 105 -8.27 10.29 -11.43
CA GLN A 105 -7.65 9.05 -11.94
C GLN A 105 -6.62 8.51 -10.95
N ILE A 106 -5.83 9.38 -10.32
CA ILE A 106 -4.89 9.00 -9.25
C ILE A 106 -5.64 8.28 -8.13
N TYR A 107 -6.77 8.85 -7.70
CA TYR A 107 -7.63 8.23 -6.69
C TYR A 107 -8.17 6.86 -7.13
N ARG A 108 -8.56 6.69 -8.40
CA ARG A 108 -8.99 5.39 -8.93
C ARG A 108 -7.87 4.35 -8.90
N VAL A 109 -6.64 4.74 -9.21
CA VAL A 109 -5.48 3.82 -9.15
C VAL A 109 -5.18 3.43 -7.71
N GLN A 110 -5.20 4.38 -6.78
CA GLN A 110 -5.07 4.11 -5.34
C GLN A 110 -6.17 3.16 -4.85
N LEU A 111 -7.43 3.37 -5.27
CA LEU A 111 -8.53 2.47 -4.92
C LEU A 111 -8.32 1.05 -5.47
N ARG A 112 -7.79 0.91 -6.70
CA ARG A 112 -7.43 -0.39 -7.27
C ARG A 112 -6.31 -1.06 -6.49
N MET A 113 -5.29 -0.31 -6.08
CA MET A 113 -4.22 -0.80 -5.20
C MET A 113 -4.80 -1.31 -3.87
N HIS A 114 -5.64 -0.53 -3.20
CA HIS A 114 -6.30 -0.96 -1.96
C HIS A 114 -7.17 -2.20 -2.15
N ALA A 115 -7.92 -2.29 -3.25
CA ALA A 115 -8.71 -3.48 -3.57
C ALA A 115 -7.81 -4.71 -3.83
N PHE A 116 -6.68 -4.52 -4.53
CA PHE A 116 -5.71 -5.58 -4.79
C PHE A 116 -5.07 -6.10 -3.49
N VAL A 117 -4.64 -5.20 -2.62
CA VAL A 117 -4.10 -5.51 -1.29
C VAL A 117 -5.15 -6.25 -0.46
N LYS A 118 -6.37 -5.71 -0.37
CA LYS A 118 -7.48 -6.32 0.40
C LYS A 118 -7.83 -7.72 -0.10
N ALA A 119 -7.81 -7.94 -1.40
CA ALA A 119 -8.04 -9.26 -1.99
C ALA A 119 -6.87 -10.25 -1.75
N GLY A 120 -5.69 -9.75 -1.37
CA GLY A 120 -4.52 -10.54 -0.99
C GLY A 120 -4.34 -10.74 0.51
N MET A 121 -5.23 -10.22 1.36
CA MET A 121 -5.20 -10.41 2.82
C MET A 121 -5.67 -11.82 3.19
N VAL A 122 -4.84 -12.83 2.90
CA VAL A 122 -5.14 -14.24 3.17
C VAL A 122 -4.57 -14.71 4.51
N SER A 123 -3.60 -13.98 5.07
CA SER A 123 -2.94 -14.32 6.33
C SER A 123 -2.89 -13.11 7.28
N ALA A 124 -2.72 -13.40 8.57
CA ALA A 124 -2.56 -12.38 9.60
C ALA A 124 -1.28 -11.55 9.41
N ASP A 125 -0.18 -12.16 8.97
CA ASP A 125 1.08 -11.47 8.69
C ASP A 125 0.92 -10.39 7.59
N ILE A 126 0.20 -10.69 6.50
CA ILE A 126 -0.08 -9.68 5.46
C ILE A 126 -0.94 -8.54 6.01
N ALA A 127 -1.88 -8.86 6.90
CA ALA A 127 -2.70 -7.84 7.56
C ALA A 127 -1.89 -6.93 8.49
N GLU A 128 -0.94 -7.51 9.23
CA GLU A 128 -0.01 -6.79 10.09
C GLU A 128 0.89 -5.87 9.28
N LYS A 129 1.50 -6.34 8.19
CA LYS A 129 2.30 -5.50 7.28
C LYS A 129 1.48 -4.35 6.70
N GLY A 130 0.22 -4.60 6.35
CA GLY A 130 -0.70 -3.55 5.91
C GLY A 130 -0.98 -2.50 6.98
N ALA A 131 -1.20 -2.93 8.23
CA ALA A 131 -1.38 -2.03 9.36
C ALA A 131 -0.13 -1.20 9.65
N LEU A 132 1.04 -1.83 9.65
CA LEU A 132 2.33 -1.18 9.84
C LEU A 132 2.60 -0.14 8.73
N THR A 133 2.33 -0.50 7.48
CA THR A 133 2.45 0.41 6.33
C THR A 133 1.55 1.64 6.51
N SER A 134 0.29 1.42 6.91
CA SER A 134 -0.66 2.52 7.18
C SER A 134 -0.18 3.41 8.32
N HIS A 135 0.41 2.82 9.37
CA HIS A 135 0.95 3.55 10.51
C HIS A 135 2.15 4.42 10.11
N LEU A 136 3.16 3.83 9.46
CA LEU A 136 4.36 4.54 9.00
C LEU A 136 4.04 5.63 7.98
N ALA A 137 3.05 5.41 7.10
CA ALA A 137 2.59 6.42 6.16
C ALA A 137 2.03 7.68 6.85
N GLY A 138 1.68 7.62 8.14
CA GLY A 138 1.14 8.75 8.88
C GLY A 138 -0.37 8.93 8.71
N THR A 139 -1.09 7.89 8.27
CA THR A 139 -2.55 7.95 8.07
C THR A 139 -3.29 8.31 9.37
N GLN A 140 -2.84 7.77 10.50
CA GLN A 140 -3.41 8.06 11.81
C GLN A 140 -3.16 9.53 12.22
N LYS A 141 -1.93 10.04 12.02
CA LYS A 141 -1.60 11.45 12.28
C LYS A 141 -2.45 12.38 11.40
N MET A 142 -2.54 12.09 10.10
CA MET A 142 -3.36 12.86 9.16
C MET A 142 -4.83 12.92 9.60
N GLU A 143 -5.41 11.79 10.01
CA GLU A 143 -6.79 11.74 10.47
C GLU A 143 -6.98 12.51 11.80
N ALA A 144 -6.07 12.35 12.75
CA ALA A 144 -6.09 13.10 14.01
C ALA A 144 -6.03 14.62 13.77
N LEU A 145 -5.17 15.09 12.86
CA LEU A 145 -5.06 16.50 12.48
C LEU A 145 -6.34 17.01 11.80
N ARG A 146 -6.97 16.21 10.94
CA ARG A 146 -8.27 16.56 10.32
C ARG A 146 -9.37 16.70 11.36
N GLN A 147 -9.42 15.79 12.33
CA GLN A 147 -10.38 15.84 13.41
C GLN A 147 -10.15 17.05 14.32
N ALA A 148 -8.89 17.33 14.67
CA ALA A 148 -8.52 18.53 15.42
C ALA A 148 -8.95 19.81 14.69
N ARG A 149 -8.68 19.92 13.39
CA ARG A 149 -9.13 21.06 12.56
C ARG A 149 -10.65 21.20 12.51
N ARG A 150 -11.38 20.10 12.40
CA ARG A 150 -12.85 20.12 12.42
C ARG A 150 -13.40 20.61 13.77
N LYS A 151 -12.77 20.21 14.87
CA LYS A 151 -13.13 20.64 16.24
C LYS A 151 -12.72 22.09 16.52
N ALA A 152 -11.57 22.52 16.01
CA ALA A 152 -11.00 23.84 16.26
C ALA A 152 -11.57 24.93 15.35
N ARG A 153 -12.32 24.58 14.29
CA ARG A 153 -12.85 25.54 13.32
C ARG A 153 -13.83 26.51 14.01
N PRO A 154 -13.45 27.79 14.23
CA PRO A 154 -14.39 28.83 14.61
C PRO A 154 -15.15 29.28 13.35
N ALA A 155 -16.20 30.09 13.51
CA ALA A 155 -16.96 30.69 12.41
C ALA A 155 -16.03 31.31 11.33
N PRO A 156 -16.41 31.29 10.03
CA PRO A 156 -15.49 31.48 8.92
C PRO A 156 -14.82 32.87 8.95
N GLY A 157 -13.47 32.92 8.99
CA GLY A 157 -12.77 34.21 9.01
C GLY A 157 -11.24 34.26 8.81
N HIS A 158 -10.43 33.20 9.02
CA HIS A 158 -8.97 33.32 8.89
C HIS A 158 -8.32 32.33 7.93
N ALA A 159 -7.58 32.88 6.95
CA ALA A 159 -6.82 32.15 5.95
C ALA A 159 -5.44 31.77 6.50
N SER A 160 -5.19 30.47 6.68
CA SER A 160 -3.85 29.92 6.95
C SER A 160 -3.06 29.81 5.64
N ARG A 161 -1.81 30.28 5.65
CA ARG A 161 -0.87 30.13 4.52
C ARG A 161 -0.56 28.64 4.32
N ARG A 162 -0.74 28.14 3.10
CA ARG A 162 -0.50 26.75 2.72
C ARG A 162 0.85 26.64 2.01
N PRO A 163 1.63 25.58 2.24
CA PRO A 163 2.81 25.30 1.44
C PRO A 163 2.42 25.00 -0.01
N SER A 164 3.27 25.41 -0.93
CA SER A 164 3.03 25.29 -2.38
C SER A 164 3.47 23.92 -2.89
N THR A 165 2.88 23.48 -4.00
CA THR A 165 3.25 22.23 -4.68
C THR A 165 4.73 22.17 -5.08
N ALA A 166 5.35 23.32 -5.33
CA ALA A 166 6.77 23.41 -5.67
C ALA A 166 7.69 23.07 -4.48
N GLU A 167 7.31 23.51 -3.26
CA GLU A 167 8.05 23.21 -2.03
C GLU A 167 8.01 21.71 -1.71
N VAL A 168 6.84 21.08 -1.88
CA VAL A 168 6.72 19.62 -1.69
C VAL A 168 7.56 18.84 -2.72
N ARG A 169 7.62 19.30 -3.97
CA ARG A 169 8.41 18.64 -5.03
C ARG A 169 9.91 18.71 -4.77
N ALA A 170 10.43 19.89 -4.46
CA ALA A 170 11.87 20.08 -4.20
C ALA A 170 12.36 19.14 -3.09
N PHE A 171 11.51 18.89 -2.10
CA PHE A 171 11.78 17.96 -1.02
C PHE A 171 11.85 16.51 -1.48
N VAL A 172 10.89 16.07 -2.28
CA VAL A 172 10.85 14.69 -2.78
C VAL A 172 12.09 14.37 -3.63
N ASP A 173 12.55 15.33 -4.42
CA ASP A 173 13.75 15.15 -5.23
C ASP A 173 15.01 15.08 -4.33
N SER A 174 15.02 15.79 -3.19
CA SER A 174 16.07 15.65 -2.15
C SER A 174 16.07 14.26 -1.50
N LEU A 175 14.89 13.70 -1.17
CA LEU A 175 14.74 12.33 -0.65
C LEU A 175 15.34 11.29 -1.60
N LYS A 176 15.07 11.43 -2.90
CA LYS A 176 15.63 10.53 -3.92
C LYS A 176 17.15 10.58 -3.97
N ALA A 177 17.71 11.78 -3.87
CA ALA A 177 19.16 11.95 -3.84
C ALA A 177 19.78 11.29 -2.61
N ALA A 178 19.15 11.44 -1.44
CA ALA A 178 19.62 10.82 -0.19
C ALA A 178 19.58 9.28 -0.27
N VAL A 179 18.46 8.70 -0.69
CA VAL A 179 18.33 7.23 -0.82
C VAL A 179 19.30 6.69 -1.86
N LYS A 180 19.48 7.38 -3.00
CA LYS A 180 20.46 6.97 -4.02
C LYS A 180 21.88 6.97 -3.47
N ALA A 181 22.27 8.00 -2.73
CA ALA A 181 23.60 8.10 -2.13
C ALA A 181 23.84 6.99 -1.09
N GLU A 182 22.84 6.68 -0.28
CA GLU A 182 22.93 5.62 0.73
C GLU A 182 23.08 4.23 0.07
N VAL A 183 22.30 3.97 -0.99
CA VAL A 183 22.42 2.73 -1.78
C VAL A 183 23.79 2.63 -2.46
N GLU A 184 24.29 3.70 -3.07
CA GLU A 184 25.62 3.72 -3.69
C GLU A 184 26.74 3.49 -2.67
N ALA A 185 26.63 4.04 -1.46
CA ALA A 185 27.59 3.82 -0.39
C ALA A 185 27.61 2.35 0.07
N VAL A 186 26.43 1.72 0.22
CA VAL A 186 26.30 0.30 0.58
C VAL A 186 26.88 -0.59 -0.54
N VAL A 187 26.59 -0.29 -1.80
CA VAL A 187 27.13 -1.04 -2.95
C VAL A 187 28.66 -0.90 -3.03
N ALA A 188 29.21 0.30 -2.81
CA ALA A 188 30.65 0.52 -2.80
C ALA A 188 31.35 -0.22 -1.65
N ALA A 189 30.72 -0.31 -0.47
CA ALA A 189 31.23 -1.09 0.65
C ALA A 189 31.27 -2.59 0.34
N LEU A 190 30.25 -3.12 -0.33
CA LEU A 190 30.18 -4.53 -0.74
C LEU A 190 31.22 -4.88 -1.83
N ILE A 191 31.47 -3.99 -2.78
CA ILE A 191 32.47 -4.21 -3.84
C ILE A 191 33.90 -4.17 -3.28
N ASN A 192 34.17 -3.30 -2.31
CA ASN A 192 35.52 -3.10 -1.77
C ASN A 192 35.86 -4.00 -0.56
N SER A 193 34.97 -4.92 -0.14
CA SER A 193 35.24 -5.88 0.93
C SER A 193 34.62 -7.28 0.66
N PRO A 194 35.05 -7.98 -0.40
CA PRO A 194 34.58 -9.35 -0.67
C PRO A 194 35.14 -10.40 0.31
N GLU A 195 36.11 -10.05 1.16
CA GLU A 195 36.90 -11.03 1.95
C GLU A 195 36.32 -11.39 3.33
N GLN A 196 35.18 -10.81 3.77
CA GLN A 196 34.61 -11.11 5.10
C GLN A 196 33.54 -12.23 5.12
N LEU A 197 33.26 -12.90 4.00
CA LEU A 197 32.22 -13.94 3.92
C LEU A 197 32.75 -15.39 3.83
N CYS A 198 34.07 -15.62 3.88
CA CYS A 198 34.66 -16.95 3.72
C CYS A 198 35.55 -17.41 4.90
N ALA A 199 35.42 -16.82 6.09
CA ALA A 199 36.35 -17.10 7.20
C ALA A 199 35.67 -17.59 8.49
N GLU A 200 34.69 -18.49 8.41
CA GLU A 200 34.24 -19.27 9.58
C GLU A 200 33.73 -20.66 9.15
N ASP A 201 34.64 -21.53 8.70
CA ASP A 201 34.43 -22.99 8.64
C ASP A 201 35.81 -23.67 8.72
N ASP A 202 36.45 -23.60 9.89
CA ASP A 202 37.45 -24.58 10.34
C ASP A 202 37.92 -24.23 11.78
N GLN A 203 37.17 -24.70 12.78
CA GLN A 203 37.71 -25.14 14.07
C GLN A 203 36.72 -26.01 14.84
#